data_AF-A0A2E7A0I3-F1
#
_entry.id   AF-A0A2E7A0I3-F1
#
_cell.length_a   1.000
_cell.length_b   1.000
_cell.length_c   1.000
_cell.angle_alpha   90.00
_cell.angle_beta   90.00
_cell.angle_gamma   90.00
#
_symmetry.space_group_name_H-M   'P 1'
#
loop_
_entity.id
_entity.type
_entity.pdbx_description
1 polymer ?
#
loop_
_entity_poly.entity_id
_entity_poly.type
_entity_poly.pdbx_seq_one_letter_code
_entity_poly.pdbx_strand_id
1 'polypeptide(L)'
;MLMNAPNCSWKFPKILTSVGTSLQPGRLVIALLTVTLLMLGGGIWDGLVPATVSPQGLEAGTWSGEHELEDAGLLRRSLRRWTDVDLSNEQDTPTASEVLEALRNSRATAISDGESDERVRAITRTINQVEAIRPRGAFEATVETLGGNLNQFIDGMVQLAPSRVIDAVVGTVYHLPASLWHAGQCWFLVFYGLFFCFVVGIGGGALSRMEACQHAANERLTMRDAMNHSIEYWPRFLVALAMPMLLAVVMYGILLLIGFAGMNIPGLNILTGLLYGLALLVGFLLVLLLLGYSACSTLLIPAVAVENCEGADSMQRAWAYVLNRPLHMLVYLVTALVGLALGFLVVNVFATMTINLTSSSIGAATFNDAIIEAGRMTSVFAPIEGRASGESSMWTTTWTAGLISTWMMLVQYMVAGWIFSYVMAASTRVYLLMRQACDGQDERLIWWPGMVEGTLSDGPGRDA
;
A
#
# COMPACT_ATOMS: atom_id res chain seq x y z
N MET A 1 11.32 40.64 36.73
CA MET A 1 11.98 39.45 36.14
C MET A 1 10.92 38.35 36.02
N LEU A 2 9.95 38.56 35.11
CA LEU A 2 8.91 37.59 34.77
C LEU A 2 9.40 36.90 33.50
N MET A 3 9.79 35.63 33.63
CA MET A 3 10.22 34.79 32.53
C MET A 3 9.10 34.68 31.51
N ASN A 4 9.40 35.08 30.27
CA ASN A 4 8.62 34.76 29.09
C ASN A 4 8.33 33.26 29.05
N ALA A 5 7.08 32.87 29.29
CA ALA A 5 6.60 31.57 28.88
C ALA A 5 6.75 31.50 27.35
N PRO A 6 7.48 30.53 26.78
CA PRO A 6 7.53 30.38 25.34
C PRO A 6 6.12 30.06 24.86
N ASN A 7 5.64 30.84 23.88
CA ASN A 7 4.35 30.68 23.23
C ASN A 7 4.09 29.21 22.90
N CYS A 8 3.22 28.56 23.69
CA CYS A 8 2.67 27.24 23.40
C CYS A 8 1.60 27.40 22.31
N SER A 9 1.99 27.90 21.13
CA SER A 9 1.12 27.92 19.97
C SER A 9 1.11 26.51 19.39
N TRP A 10 0.03 25.78 19.62
CA TRP A 10 -0.19 24.46 19.07
C TRP A 10 -0.05 24.50 17.53
N LYS A 11 1.02 23.89 17.00
CA LYS A 11 1.38 23.94 15.57
C LYS A 11 0.68 22.88 14.71
N PHE A 12 -0.34 22.18 15.23
CA PHE A 12 -1.09 21.13 14.51
C PHE A 12 -1.62 21.54 13.13
N PRO A 13 -2.11 22.78 12.90
CA PRO A 13 -2.59 23.18 11.58
C PRO A 13 -1.53 23.03 10.48
N LYS A 14 -0.23 23.06 10.83
CA LYS A 14 0.86 22.84 9.89
C LYS A 14 0.89 21.42 9.32
N ILE A 15 0.38 20.41 10.04
CA ILE A 15 0.28 19.06 9.49
C ILE A 15 -0.82 19.01 8.43
N LEU A 16 -1.96 19.68 8.65
CA LEU A 16 -3.07 19.69 7.70
C LEU A 16 -2.73 20.38 6.37
N THR A 17 -1.81 21.34 6.36
CA THR A 17 -1.36 21.94 5.09
C THR A 17 -0.57 20.98 4.20
N SER A 18 -0.21 19.78 4.69
CA SER A 18 0.39 18.72 3.86
C SER A 18 -0.58 18.15 2.82
N VAL A 19 -1.90 18.25 3.06
CA VAL A 19 -2.94 17.89 2.07
C VAL A 19 -2.78 18.69 0.78
N GLY A 20 -2.50 19.99 0.90
CA GLY A 20 -2.32 20.87 -0.26
C GLY A 20 -0.95 20.70 -0.91
N THR A 21 0.11 20.50 -0.13
CA THR A 21 1.46 20.34 -0.70
C THR A 21 1.65 18.99 -1.37
N SER A 22 0.97 17.92 -0.92
CA SER A 22 1.03 16.61 -1.56
C SER A 22 0.41 16.57 -2.96
N LEU A 23 -0.46 17.53 -3.30
CA LEU A 23 -1.08 17.71 -4.63
C LEU A 23 -0.18 18.43 -5.65
N GLN A 24 1.03 18.85 -5.26
CA GLN A 24 1.91 19.53 -6.22
C GLN A 24 2.29 18.60 -7.38
N PRO A 25 2.31 19.09 -8.63
CA PRO A 25 2.52 18.26 -9.81
C PRO A 25 3.79 17.40 -9.74
N GLY A 26 4.93 18.00 -9.36
CA GLY A 26 6.20 17.26 -9.26
C GLY A 26 6.17 16.10 -8.27
N ARG A 27 5.40 16.23 -7.18
CA ARG A 27 5.26 15.17 -6.16
C ARG A 27 4.30 14.09 -6.62
N LEU A 28 3.18 14.48 -7.24
CA LEU A 28 2.23 13.53 -7.81
C LEU A 28 2.89 12.66 -8.88
N VAL A 29 3.76 13.22 -9.73
CA VAL A 29 4.50 12.42 -10.72
C VAL A 29 5.43 11.41 -10.05
N ILE A 30 6.24 11.81 -9.06
CA ILE A 30 7.09 10.87 -8.32
C ILE A 30 6.25 9.78 -7.65
N ALA A 31 5.16 10.17 -6.99
CA ALA A 31 4.31 9.24 -6.27
C ALA A 31 3.59 8.26 -7.21
N LEU A 32 3.11 8.75 -8.36
CA LEU A 32 2.53 7.93 -9.41
C LEU A 32 3.54 6.91 -9.95
N LEU A 33 4.77 7.34 -10.25
CA LEU A 33 5.83 6.44 -10.70
C LEU A 33 6.14 5.39 -9.63
N THR A 34 6.21 5.79 -8.35
CA THR A 34 6.46 4.89 -7.22
C THR A 34 5.36 3.84 -7.10
N VAL A 35 4.09 4.26 -7.10
CA VAL A 35 2.93 3.35 -7.05
C VAL A 35 2.90 2.43 -8.27
N THR A 36 3.17 2.96 -9.46
CA THR A 36 3.19 2.17 -10.70
C THR A 36 4.27 1.09 -10.63
N LEU A 37 5.47 1.41 -10.13
CA LEU A 37 6.53 0.42 -9.93
C LEU A 37 6.13 -0.67 -8.91
N LEU A 38 5.46 -0.29 -7.81
CA LEU A 38 4.95 -1.25 -6.83
C LEU A 38 3.89 -2.19 -7.41
N MET A 39 2.97 -1.63 -8.21
CA MET A 39 1.89 -2.38 -8.87
C MET A 39 2.46 -3.31 -9.96
N LEU A 40 3.41 -2.84 -10.77
CA LEU A 40 4.08 -3.65 -11.78
C LEU A 40 4.89 -4.77 -11.14
N GLY A 41 5.66 -4.50 -10.09
CA GLY A 41 6.45 -5.53 -9.39
C GLY A 41 5.57 -6.61 -8.79
N GLY A 42 4.42 -6.24 -8.23
CA GLY A 42 3.44 -7.17 -7.70
C GLY A 42 2.74 -8.00 -8.78
N GLY A 43 2.33 -7.36 -9.88
CA GLY A 43 1.72 -8.05 -11.02
C GLY A 43 2.69 -9.03 -11.71
N ILE A 44 3.98 -8.68 -11.78
CA ILE A 44 5.02 -9.61 -12.27
C ILE A 44 5.14 -10.82 -11.34
N TRP A 45 5.06 -10.63 -10.02
CA TRP A 45 5.09 -11.76 -9.09
C TRP A 45 3.92 -12.71 -9.31
N ASP A 46 2.70 -12.20 -9.35
CA ASP A 46 1.49 -13.01 -9.58
C ASP A 46 1.46 -13.68 -10.96
N GLY A 47 2.16 -13.12 -11.95
CA GLY A 47 2.34 -13.75 -13.26
C GLY A 47 3.38 -14.88 -13.29
N LEU A 48 4.34 -14.87 -12.36
CA LEU A 48 5.42 -15.86 -12.28
C LEU A 48 5.13 -17.00 -11.29
N VAL A 49 4.38 -16.72 -10.22
CA VAL A 49 4.10 -17.65 -9.13
C VAL A 49 2.62 -18.09 -9.20
N PRO A 50 2.33 -19.40 -9.09
CA PRO A 50 0.95 -19.89 -9.12
C PRO A 50 0.07 -19.25 -8.04
N ALA A 51 -1.17 -18.94 -8.40
CA ALA A 51 -2.18 -18.46 -7.47
C ALA A 51 -2.57 -19.57 -6.48
N THR A 52 -2.16 -19.44 -5.22
CA THR A 52 -2.43 -20.42 -4.16
C THR A 52 -3.18 -19.82 -2.96
N VAL A 53 -3.53 -18.54 -3.01
CA VAL A 53 -4.38 -17.90 -2.00
C VAL A 53 -5.85 -18.27 -2.25
N SER A 54 -6.58 -18.57 -1.18
CA SER A 54 -7.99 -18.93 -1.30
C SER A 54 -8.83 -17.80 -1.95
N PRO A 55 -9.92 -18.15 -2.67
CA PRO A 55 -10.81 -17.17 -3.28
C PRO A 55 -11.47 -16.23 -2.27
N GLN A 56 -11.71 -16.73 -1.05
CA GLN A 56 -12.30 -15.98 0.06
C GLN A 56 -11.33 -14.95 0.67
N GLY A 57 -10.07 -14.91 0.20
CA GLY A 57 -9.05 -13.95 0.62
C GLY A 57 -7.96 -14.58 1.48
N LEU A 58 -7.10 -13.71 2.04
CA LEU A 58 -5.93 -14.12 2.81
C LEU A 58 -6.30 -14.82 4.13
N GLU A 59 -7.45 -14.49 4.73
CA GLU A 59 -7.86 -15.03 6.03
C GLU A 59 -8.31 -16.50 5.95
N ALA A 60 -8.81 -16.94 4.80
CA ALA A 60 -9.22 -18.33 4.57
C ALA A 60 -8.05 -19.27 4.23
N GLY A 61 -6.82 -18.73 4.11
CA GLY A 61 -5.59 -19.51 4.03
C GLY A 61 -5.22 -20.02 2.63
N THR A 62 -4.43 -21.10 2.60
CA THR A 62 -3.99 -21.75 1.36
C THR A 62 -5.15 -22.48 0.69
N TRP A 63 -5.31 -22.28 -0.61
CA TRP A 63 -6.26 -23.05 -1.39
C TRP A 63 -5.82 -24.52 -1.47
N SER A 64 -6.73 -25.44 -1.13
CA SER A 64 -6.48 -26.88 -1.07
C SER A 64 -6.37 -27.56 -2.45
N GLY A 65 -6.63 -26.85 -3.54
CA GLY A 65 -6.62 -27.40 -4.90
C GLY A 65 -7.87 -28.19 -5.29
N GLU A 66 -8.64 -28.67 -4.30
CA GLU A 66 -9.94 -29.30 -4.52
C GLU A 66 -11.04 -28.24 -4.57
N HIS A 67 -11.69 -28.12 -5.72
CA HIS A 67 -12.98 -27.45 -5.80
C HIS A 67 -14.00 -28.25 -5.00
N GLU A 68 -14.80 -27.59 -4.15
CA GLU A 68 -15.97 -28.26 -3.58
C GLU A 68 -16.84 -28.80 -4.72
N LEU A 69 -17.54 -29.92 -4.49
CA LEU A 69 -18.41 -30.55 -5.50
C LEU A 69 -19.38 -29.54 -6.14
N GLU A 70 -19.80 -28.53 -5.37
CA GLU A 70 -20.65 -27.44 -5.82
C GLU A 70 -19.93 -26.47 -6.78
N ASP A 71 -18.68 -26.10 -6.51
CA ASP A 71 -17.84 -25.25 -7.34
C ASP A 71 -17.49 -25.91 -8.68
N ALA A 72 -17.10 -27.19 -8.63
CA ALA A 72 -16.87 -28.00 -9.83
C ALA A 72 -18.13 -28.08 -10.71
N GLY A 73 -19.30 -28.22 -10.07
CA GLY A 73 -20.59 -28.17 -10.73
C GLY A 73 -20.93 -26.80 -11.32
N LEU A 74 -20.53 -25.71 -10.67
CA LEU A 74 -20.70 -24.34 -11.18
C LEU A 74 -19.83 -24.10 -12.43
N LEU A 75 -18.55 -24.47 -12.39
CA LEU A 75 -17.60 -24.34 -13.51
C LEU A 75 -18.06 -25.10 -14.76
N ARG A 76 -18.53 -26.34 -14.58
CA ARG A 76 -19.07 -27.14 -15.69
C ARG A 76 -20.37 -26.58 -16.23
N ARG A 77 -21.28 -26.12 -15.35
CA ARG A 77 -22.56 -25.52 -15.76
C ARG A 77 -22.34 -24.20 -16.50
N SER A 78 -21.38 -23.38 -16.09
CA SER A 78 -21.09 -22.10 -16.74
C SER A 78 -20.49 -22.30 -18.14
N LEU A 79 -19.51 -23.20 -18.30
CA LEU A 79 -18.97 -23.60 -19.60
C LEU A 79 -20.08 -24.11 -20.54
N ARG A 80 -20.84 -25.12 -20.11
CA ARG A 80 -21.88 -25.73 -20.95
C ARG A 80 -23.00 -24.77 -21.34
N ARG A 81 -23.32 -23.81 -20.46
CA ARG A 81 -24.40 -22.85 -20.70
C ARG A 81 -24.01 -21.75 -21.66
N TRP A 82 -22.77 -21.28 -21.58
CA TRP A 82 -22.37 -20.03 -22.24
C TRP A 82 -21.31 -20.21 -23.32
N THR A 83 -20.67 -21.36 -23.43
CA THR A 83 -19.55 -21.57 -24.36
C THR A 83 -19.74 -22.85 -25.16
N ASP A 84 -19.17 -22.90 -26.37
CA ASP A 84 -19.17 -24.07 -27.24
C ASP A 84 -17.98 -25.03 -26.97
N VAL A 85 -17.29 -24.85 -25.84
CA VAL A 85 -16.14 -25.68 -25.46
C VAL A 85 -16.65 -27.06 -25.04
N ASP A 86 -16.39 -28.05 -25.88
CA ASP A 86 -16.76 -29.44 -25.62
C ASP A 86 -15.71 -30.07 -24.68
N LEU A 87 -16.14 -30.40 -23.46
CA LEU A 87 -15.29 -31.07 -22.48
C LEU A 87 -15.09 -32.52 -22.94
N SER A 88 -13.98 -32.77 -23.66
CA SER A 88 -13.66 -34.07 -24.26
C SER A 88 -13.52 -35.21 -23.25
N ASN A 89 -13.40 -34.92 -21.95
CA ASN A 89 -13.34 -35.88 -20.86
C ASN A 89 -14.19 -35.41 -19.65
N GLU A 90 -15.23 -36.17 -19.30
CA GLU A 90 -16.17 -35.85 -18.19
C GLU A 90 -15.51 -35.94 -16.79
N GLN A 91 -14.30 -36.50 -16.72
CA GLN A 91 -13.49 -36.68 -15.50
C GLN A 91 -12.53 -35.51 -15.22
N ASP A 92 -12.23 -34.65 -16.19
CA ASP A 92 -11.36 -33.50 -15.95
C ASP A 92 -12.19 -32.31 -15.45
N THR A 93 -11.70 -31.60 -14.44
CA THR A 93 -12.43 -30.45 -13.87
C THR A 93 -11.76 -29.19 -14.41
N PRO A 94 -12.41 -28.41 -15.28
CA PRO A 94 -11.77 -27.26 -15.91
C PRO A 94 -11.37 -26.23 -14.84
N THR A 95 -10.21 -25.62 -15.01
CA THR A 95 -9.69 -24.65 -14.02
C THR A 95 -10.52 -23.37 -14.08
N ALA A 96 -10.76 -22.71 -12.95
CA ALA A 96 -11.51 -21.45 -12.90
C ALA A 96 -10.97 -20.38 -13.88
N SER A 97 -9.65 -20.30 -14.08
CA SER A 97 -9.02 -19.40 -15.07
C SER A 97 -9.41 -19.71 -16.52
N GLU A 98 -9.45 -20.99 -16.89
CA GLU A 98 -9.85 -21.44 -18.23
C GLU A 98 -11.32 -21.13 -18.50
N VAL A 99 -12.16 -21.38 -17.49
CA VAL A 99 -13.60 -21.04 -17.55
C VAL A 99 -13.78 -19.53 -17.68
N LEU A 100 -13.03 -18.72 -16.94
CA LEU A 100 -13.11 -17.26 -17.03
C LEU A 100 -12.67 -16.75 -18.41
N GLU A 101 -11.60 -17.30 -18.97
CA GLU A 101 -11.17 -16.94 -20.32
C GLU A 101 -12.25 -17.29 -21.36
N ALA A 102 -12.81 -18.51 -21.29
CA ALA A 102 -13.87 -18.96 -22.17
C ALA A 102 -15.15 -18.11 -22.01
N LEU A 103 -15.53 -17.73 -20.79
CA LEU A 103 -16.67 -16.86 -20.51
C LEU A 103 -16.43 -15.42 -20.97
N ARG A 104 -15.21 -14.89 -20.81
CA ARG A 104 -14.82 -13.56 -21.31
C ARG A 104 -14.88 -13.53 -22.84
N ASN A 105 -14.43 -14.60 -23.50
CA ASN A 105 -14.55 -14.78 -24.95
C ASN A 105 -16.01 -14.89 -25.39
N SER A 106 -16.81 -15.72 -24.73
CA SER A 106 -18.26 -15.85 -25.01
C SER A 106 -19.01 -14.53 -24.81
N ARG A 107 -18.69 -13.78 -23.75
CA ARG A 107 -19.25 -12.44 -23.52
C ARG A 107 -18.89 -11.52 -24.68
N ALA A 108 -17.63 -11.53 -25.12
CA ALA A 108 -17.19 -10.72 -26.26
C ALA A 108 -17.95 -11.10 -27.54
N THR A 109 -18.19 -12.39 -27.78
CA THR A 109 -18.98 -12.89 -28.93
C THR A 109 -20.46 -12.50 -28.83
N ALA A 110 -21.12 -12.71 -27.69
CA ALA A 110 -22.53 -12.34 -27.47
C ALA A 110 -22.76 -10.84 -27.70
N ILE A 111 -21.80 -10.02 -27.28
CA ILE A 111 -21.83 -8.58 -27.52
C ILE A 111 -21.54 -8.24 -28.99
N SER A 112 -20.65 -8.98 -29.66
CA SER A 112 -20.36 -8.83 -31.09
C SER A 112 -21.57 -9.15 -31.96
N ASP A 113 -22.35 -10.14 -31.58
CA ASP A 113 -23.51 -10.63 -32.34
C ASP A 113 -24.78 -9.80 -32.10
N GLY A 114 -24.70 -8.76 -31.26
CA GLY A 114 -25.84 -7.91 -30.94
C GLY A 114 -26.93 -8.64 -30.15
N GLU A 115 -26.56 -9.64 -29.33
CA GLU A 115 -27.52 -10.37 -28.51
C GLU A 115 -28.13 -9.47 -27.42
N SER A 116 -29.31 -9.85 -26.92
CA SER A 116 -30.05 -9.10 -25.91
C SER A 116 -29.17 -8.73 -24.70
N ASP A 117 -29.30 -7.49 -24.22
CA ASP A 117 -28.71 -6.97 -22.97
C ASP A 117 -28.82 -7.94 -21.78
N GLU A 118 -29.94 -8.64 -21.68
CA GLU A 118 -30.19 -9.60 -20.61
C GLU A 118 -29.22 -10.80 -20.65
N ARG A 119 -28.88 -11.28 -21.85
CA ARG A 119 -27.90 -12.36 -22.05
C ARG A 119 -26.50 -11.91 -21.67
N VAL A 120 -26.09 -10.72 -22.10
CA VAL A 120 -24.79 -10.13 -21.73
C VAL A 120 -24.67 -9.97 -20.22
N ARG A 121 -25.69 -9.43 -19.55
CA ARG A 121 -25.72 -9.30 -18.08
C ARG A 121 -25.70 -10.65 -17.38
N ALA A 122 -26.36 -11.67 -17.94
CA ALA A 122 -26.35 -13.03 -17.38
C ALA A 122 -24.96 -13.69 -17.48
N ILE A 123 -24.25 -13.50 -18.60
CA ILE A 123 -22.86 -13.95 -18.74
C ILE A 123 -21.97 -13.19 -17.73
N THR A 124 -22.12 -11.87 -17.61
CA THR A 124 -21.34 -11.07 -16.63
C THR A 124 -21.60 -11.51 -15.18
N ARG A 125 -22.83 -11.82 -14.80
CA ARG A 125 -23.13 -12.40 -13.47
C ARG A 125 -22.43 -13.75 -13.28
N THR A 126 -22.39 -14.57 -14.33
CA THR A 126 -21.71 -15.87 -14.29
C THR A 126 -20.20 -15.71 -14.18
N ILE A 127 -19.60 -14.76 -14.89
CA ILE A 127 -18.19 -14.37 -14.73
C ILE A 127 -17.91 -13.99 -13.28
N ASN A 128 -18.73 -13.12 -12.68
CA ASN A 128 -18.53 -12.71 -11.28
C ASN A 128 -18.65 -13.88 -10.29
N GLN A 129 -19.53 -14.85 -10.56
CA GLN A 129 -19.64 -16.07 -9.75
C GLN A 129 -18.41 -16.96 -9.88
N VAL A 130 -17.87 -17.12 -11.09
CA VAL A 130 -16.65 -17.90 -11.32
C VAL A 130 -15.41 -17.18 -10.75
N GLU A 131 -15.35 -15.85 -10.86
CA GLU A 131 -14.26 -15.04 -10.29
C GLU A 131 -14.23 -15.17 -8.76
N ALA A 132 -15.39 -15.31 -8.10
CA ALA A 132 -15.49 -15.49 -6.66
C ALA A 132 -14.93 -16.82 -6.15
N ILE A 133 -14.75 -17.83 -7.03
CA ILE A 133 -14.17 -19.13 -6.69
C ILE A 133 -12.75 -19.31 -7.26
N ARG A 134 -12.23 -18.29 -7.95
CA ARG A 134 -10.89 -18.33 -8.54
C ARG A 134 -9.82 -18.16 -7.45
N PRO A 135 -8.78 -19.01 -7.41
CA PRO A 135 -7.66 -18.78 -6.50
C PRO A 135 -6.93 -17.49 -6.89
N ARG A 136 -6.48 -16.75 -5.88
CA ARG A 136 -5.89 -15.42 -6.06
C ARG A 136 -4.37 -15.44 -6.00
N GLY A 137 -3.76 -14.50 -6.71
CA GLY A 137 -2.35 -14.18 -6.55
C GLY A 137 -2.05 -13.62 -5.16
N ALA A 138 -0.80 -13.72 -4.71
CA ALA A 138 -0.39 -13.18 -3.41
C ALA A 138 -0.49 -11.65 -3.40
N PHE A 139 -0.11 -11.00 -4.50
CA PHE A 139 -0.19 -9.55 -4.64
C PHE A 139 -1.62 -9.07 -4.83
N GLU A 140 -2.41 -9.71 -5.69
CA GLU A 140 -3.83 -9.43 -5.89
C GLU A 140 -4.59 -9.45 -4.55
N ALA A 141 -4.42 -10.51 -3.76
CA ALA A 141 -5.05 -10.64 -2.46
C ALA A 141 -4.57 -9.57 -1.46
N THR A 142 -3.31 -9.14 -1.56
CA THR A 142 -2.74 -8.05 -0.75
C THR A 142 -3.39 -6.71 -1.09
N VAL A 143 -3.50 -6.38 -2.38
CA VAL A 143 -4.11 -5.11 -2.85
C VAL A 143 -5.58 -5.03 -2.44
N GLU A 144 -6.32 -6.13 -2.58
CA GLU A 144 -7.73 -6.17 -2.18
C GLU A 144 -7.92 -6.00 -0.68
N THR A 145 -7.10 -6.70 0.12
CA THR A 145 -7.13 -6.56 1.59
C THR A 145 -6.77 -5.13 2.01
N LEU A 146 -5.76 -4.53 1.38
CA LEU A 146 -5.36 -3.15 1.66
C LEU A 146 -6.45 -2.15 1.27
N GLY A 147 -7.10 -2.34 0.12
CA GLY A 147 -8.24 -1.53 -0.32
C GLY A 147 -9.44 -1.64 0.63
N GLY A 148 -9.75 -2.86 1.10
CA GLY A 148 -10.78 -3.11 2.10
C GLY A 148 -10.51 -2.38 3.43
N ASN A 149 -9.29 -2.54 3.95
CA ASN A 149 -8.86 -1.86 5.18
C ASN A 149 -8.90 -0.34 5.03
N LEU A 150 -8.47 0.21 3.89
CA LEU A 150 -8.52 1.65 3.63
C LEU A 150 -9.97 2.16 3.61
N ASN A 151 -10.90 1.45 2.97
CA ASN A 151 -12.31 1.82 2.99
C ASN A 151 -12.88 1.78 4.41
N GLN A 152 -12.59 0.72 5.18
CA GLN A 152 -12.99 0.62 6.59
C GLN A 152 -12.40 1.74 7.45
N PHE A 153 -11.14 2.12 7.20
CA PHE A 153 -10.49 3.24 7.87
C PHE A 153 -11.24 4.55 7.61
N ILE A 154 -11.53 4.86 6.33
CA ILE A 154 -12.24 6.09 5.94
C ILE A 154 -13.67 6.10 6.49
N ASP A 155 -14.40 4.99 6.38
CA ASP A 155 -15.75 4.85 6.94
C ASP A 155 -15.74 5.02 8.46
N GLY A 156 -14.74 4.44 9.14
CA GLY A 156 -14.54 4.61 10.57
C GLY A 156 -14.29 6.07 10.95
N MET A 157 -13.48 6.80 10.18
CA MET A 157 -13.22 8.22 10.40
C MET A 157 -14.47 9.09 10.16
N VAL A 158 -15.23 8.83 9.09
CA VAL A 158 -16.46 9.56 8.76
C VAL A 158 -17.56 9.32 9.81
N GLN A 159 -17.70 8.08 10.27
CA GLN A 159 -18.69 7.70 11.28
C GLN A 159 -18.23 7.98 12.72
N LEU A 160 -17.02 8.52 12.90
CA LEU A 160 -16.38 8.73 14.21
C LEU A 160 -16.37 7.45 15.06
N ALA A 161 -16.14 6.30 14.43
CA ALA A 161 -16.09 4.98 15.03
C ALA A 161 -14.62 4.54 15.22
N PRO A 162 -13.99 4.82 16.38
CA PRO A 162 -12.56 4.57 16.58
C PRO A 162 -12.19 3.09 16.51
N SER A 163 -13.10 2.18 16.85
CA SER A 163 -12.86 0.73 16.73
C SER A 163 -12.54 0.34 15.29
N ARG A 164 -13.35 0.78 14.32
CA ARG A 164 -13.12 0.47 12.89
C ARG A 164 -11.80 1.05 12.37
N VAL A 165 -11.41 2.23 12.86
CA VAL A 165 -10.13 2.86 12.52
C VAL A 165 -8.97 2.01 13.04
N ILE A 166 -9.04 1.57 14.29
CA ILE A 166 -8.03 0.70 14.91
C ILE A 166 -7.98 -0.64 14.18
N ASP A 167 -9.13 -1.27 13.92
CA ASP A 167 -9.21 -2.56 13.22
C ASP A 167 -8.60 -2.48 11.82
N ALA A 168 -8.83 -1.39 11.08
CA ALA A 168 -8.22 -1.20 9.76
C ALA A 168 -6.69 -1.01 9.82
N VAL A 169 -6.20 -0.28 10.82
CA VAL A 169 -4.75 -0.08 11.04
C VAL A 169 -4.09 -1.39 11.46
N VAL A 170 -4.68 -2.12 12.41
CA VAL A 170 -4.19 -3.43 12.86
C VAL A 170 -4.29 -4.46 11.73
N GLY A 171 -5.37 -4.41 10.95
CA GLY A 171 -5.59 -5.17 9.72
C GLY A 171 -4.42 -5.02 8.74
N THR A 172 -3.98 -3.79 8.52
CA THR A 172 -2.92 -3.46 7.58
C THR A 172 -1.53 -3.79 8.11
N VAL A 173 -1.25 -3.48 9.39
CA VAL A 173 0.10 -3.58 9.97
C VAL A 173 0.42 -4.99 10.48
N TYR A 174 -0.58 -5.70 11.04
CA TYR A 174 -0.37 -6.98 11.72
C TYR A 174 -1.07 -8.14 11.01
N HIS A 175 -2.36 -8.03 10.70
CA HIS A 175 -3.09 -9.16 10.11
C HIS A 175 -2.63 -9.47 8.69
N LEU A 176 -2.40 -8.47 7.84
CA LEU A 176 -1.93 -8.67 6.47
C LEU A 176 -0.63 -9.51 6.38
N PRO A 177 0.49 -9.14 7.04
CA PRO A 177 1.71 -9.95 6.98
C PRO A 177 1.55 -11.31 7.65
N ALA A 178 0.77 -11.41 8.73
CA ALA A 178 0.49 -12.68 9.39
C ALA A 178 -0.31 -13.64 8.47
N SER A 179 -1.35 -13.14 7.81
CA SER A 179 -2.18 -13.92 6.89
C SER A 179 -1.38 -14.36 5.66
N LEU A 180 -0.51 -13.51 5.10
CA LEU A 180 0.42 -13.92 4.03
C LEU A 180 1.35 -15.06 4.48
N TRP A 181 1.87 -14.97 5.70
CA TRP A 181 2.72 -16.02 6.25
C TRP A 181 1.96 -17.35 6.44
N HIS A 182 0.76 -17.28 7.04
CA HIS A 182 -0.10 -18.46 7.26
C HIS A 182 -0.62 -19.05 5.95
N ALA A 183 -0.85 -18.23 4.93
CA ALA A 183 -1.20 -18.67 3.58
C ALA A 183 0.00 -19.24 2.78
N GLY A 184 1.15 -19.49 3.41
CA GLY A 184 2.33 -20.07 2.76
C GLY A 184 3.06 -19.12 1.80
N GLN A 185 2.70 -17.83 1.77
CA GLN A 185 3.27 -16.80 0.89
C GLN A 185 4.49 -16.11 1.52
N CYS A 186 5.29 -16.84 2.30
CA CYS A 186 6.45 -16.27 3.00
C CYS A 186 7.49 -15.70 2.03
N TRP A 187 7.69 -16.33 0.87
CA TRP A 187 8.61 -15.84 -0.16
C TRP A 187 8.14 -14.54 -0.79
N PHE A 188 6.85 -14.40 -1.05
CA PHE A 188 6.27 -13.14 -1.48
C PHE A 188 6.54 -12.05 -0.44
N LEU A 189 6.23 -12.31 0.83
CA LEU A 189 6.46 -11.36 1.92
C LEU A 189 7.92 -10.88 1.97
N VAL A 190 8.90 -11.78 1.81
CA VAL A 190 10.33 -11.44 1.89
C VAL A 190 10.81 -10.69 0.65
N PHE A 191 10.61 -11.25 -0.54
CA PHE A 191 11.14 -10.67 -1.78
C PHE A 191 10.39 -9.40 -2.19
N TYR A 192 9.05 -9.44 -2.16
CA TYR A 192 8.24 -8.27 -2.42
C TYR A 192 8.39 -7.24 -1.30
N GLY A 193 8.53 -7.65 -0.04
CA GLY A 193 8.82 -6.74 1.07
C GLY A 193 10.13 -5.98 0.90
N LEU A 194 11.20 -6.65 0.46
CA LEU A 194 12.48 -6.00 0.15
C LEU A 194 12.36 -5.04 -1.03
N PHE A 195 11.69 -5.47 -2.11
CA PHE A 195 11.41 -4.62 -3.27
C PHE A 195 10.57 -3.39 -2.88
N PHE A 196 9.54 -3.58 -2.06
CA PHE A 196 8.71 -2.52 -1.49
C PHE A 196 9.58 -1.54 -0.70
N CYS A 197 10.45 -2.03 0.19
CA CYS A 197 11.35 -1.18 0.96
C CYS A 197 12.30 -0.37 0.08
N PHE A 198 12.80 -0.96 -1.00
CA PHE A 198 13.67 -0.28 -1.96
C PHE A 198 12.91 0.83 -2.71
N VAL A 199 11.75 0.52 -3.29
CA VAL A 199 10.94 1.48 -4.05
C VAL A 199 10.40 2.60 -3.17
N VAL A 200 9.88 2.27 -1.97
CA VAL A 200 9.40 3.25 -1.00
C VAL A 200 10.54 4.06 -0.40
N GLY A 201 11.72 3.47 -0.19
CA GLY A 201 12.90 4.20 0.25
C GLY A 201 13.28 5.31 -0.73
N ILE A 202 13.33 5.00 -2.03
CA ILE A 202 13.67 5.98 -3.07
C ILE A 202 12.52 6.99 -3.29
N GLY A 203 11.29 6.51 -3.54
CA GLY A 203 10.15 7.40 -3.79
C GLY A 203 9.79 8.26 -2.58
N GLY A 204 9.76 7.65 -1.40
CA GLY A 204 9.50 8.31 -0.14
C GLY A 204 10.60 9.28 0.26
N GLY A 205 11.88 8.91 0.09
CA GLY A 205 13.02 9.80 0.35
C GLY A 205 12.96 11.08 -0.47
N ALA A 206 12.64 10.98 -1.77
CA ALA A 206 12.49 12.14 -2.66
C ALA A 206 11.33 13.05 -2.20
N LEU A 207 10.16 12.47 -1.90
CA LEU A 207 8.98 13.21 -1.44
C LEU A 207 9.21 13.89 -0.09
N SER A 208 9.82 13.16 0.86
CA SER A 208 10.18 13.69 2.16
C SER A 208 11.18 14.83 2.05
N ARG A 209 12.15 14.74 1.15
CA ARG A 209 13.11 15.83 0.90
C ARG A 209 12.44 17.07 0.30
N MET A 210 11.52 16.89 -0.66
CA MET A 210 10.73 18.00 -1.21
C MET A 210 9.90 18.72 -0.14
N GLU A 211 9.25 17.99 0.77
CA GLU A 211 8.58 18.60 1.93
C GLU A 211 9.55 19.29 2.87
N ALA A 212 10.69 18.67 3.19
CA ALA A 212 11.64 19.23 4.14
C ALA A 212 12.14 20.60 3.64
N CYS A 213 12.61 20.70 2.40
CA CYS A 213 13.08 21.97 1.83
C CYS A 213 11.96 23.02 1.75
N GLN A 214 10.75 22.62 1.36
CA GLN A 214 9.64 23.55 1.23
C GLN A 214 9.16 24.06 2.60
N HIS A 215 9.07 23.19 3.60
CA HIS A 215 8.58 23.57 4.92
C HIS A 215 9.62 24.36 5.71
N ALA A 216 10.88 23.94 5.66
CA ALA A 216 11.97 24.53 6.44
C ALA A 216 12.48 25.85 5.83
N ALA A 217 12.73 25.87 4.51
CA ALA A 217 13.40 26.98 3.83
C ALA A 217 12.50 27.76 2.87
N ASN A 218 11.25 27.32 2.66
CA ASN A 218 10.36 27.81 1.59
C ASN A 218 10.97 27.65 0.18
N GLU A 219 11.86 26.67 0.02
CA GLU A 219 12.52 26.35 -1.24
C GLU A 219 11.78 25.21 -1.95
N ARG A 220 11.47 25.41 -3.23
CA ARG A 220 10.82 24.40 -4.06
C ARG A 220 11.87 23.60 -4.82
N LEU A 221 12.28 22.48 -4.24
CA LEU A 221 13.18 21.55 -4.89
C LEU A 221 12.54 20.97 -6.16
N THR A 222 13.30 20.87 -7.24
CA THR A 222 12.79 20.27 -8.47
C THR A 222 12.62 18.76 -8.31
N MET A 223 11.72 18.15 -9.09
CA MET A 223 11.51 16.70 -9.09
C MET A 223 12.84 15.95 -9.37
N ARG A 224 13.65 16.47 -10.29
CA ARG A 224 14.92 15.85 -10.69
C ARG A 224 15.92 15.87 -9.55
N ASP A 225 16.08 17.01 -8.89
CA ASP A 225 17.04 17.15 -7.80
C ASP A 225 16.64 16.32 -6.58
N ALA A 226 15.34 16.25 -6.28
CA ALA A 226 14.79 15.39 -5.23
C ALA A 226 15.05 13.91 -5.52
N MET A 227 14.86 13.48 -6.77
CA MET A 227 15.11 12.10 -7.18
C MET A 227 16.60 11.77 -7.19
N ASN A 228 17.45 12.67 -7.69
CA ASN A 228 18.90 12.51 -7.65
C ASN A 228 19.40 12.32 -6.21
N HIS A 229 18.92 13.15 -5.28
CA HIS A 229 19.23 13.00 -3.86
C HIS A 229 18.80 11.62 -3.35
N SER A 230 17.56 11.20 -3.63
CA SER A 230 17.08 9.91 -3.13
C SER A 230 17.81 8.71 -3.72
N ILE A 231 18.21 8.79 -4.99
CA ILE A 231 19.02 7.77 -5.66
C ILE A 231 20.45 7.78 -5.12
N GLU A 232 21.06 8.94 -4.84
CA GLU A 232 22.42 9.01 -4.30
C GLU A 232 22.50 8.35 -2.91
N TYR A 233 21.48 8.58 -2.08
CA TYR A 233 21.41 8.10 -0.69
C TYR A 233 20.49 6.88 -0.50
N TRP A 234 20.15 6.16 -1.58
CA TRP A 234 19.22 5.02 -1.55
C TRP A 234 19.55 3.94 -0.48
N PRO A 235 20.83 3.60 -0.20
CA PRO A 235 21.12 2.57 0.80
C PRO A 235 20.73 3.02 2.20
N ARG A 236 20.80 4.33 2.49
CA ARG A 236 20.45 4.88 3.81
C ARG A 236 18.95 4.74 4.06
N PHE A 237 18.13 5.03 3.05
CA PHE A 237 16.69 4.83 3.12
C PHE A 237 16.31 3.35 3.23
N LEU A 238 16.95 2.47 2.46
CA LEU A 238 16.70 1.04 2.54
C LEU A 238 17.06 0.48 3.92
N VAL A 239 18.25 0.81 4.43
CA VAL A 239 18.70 0.37 5.76
C VAL A 239 17.80 0.93 6.85
N ALA A 240 17.34 2.18 6.74
CA ALA A 240 16.41 2.77 7.70
C ALA A 240 15.13 1.92 7.86
N LEU A 241 14.58 1.44 6.74
CA LEU A 241 13.35 0.65 6.74
C LEU A 241 13.58 -0.84 7.04
N ALA A 242 14.67 -1.42 6.53
CA ALA A 242 14.96 -2.84 6.66
C ALA A 242 15.66 -3.22 7.97
N MET A 243 16.42 -2.32 8.60
CA MET A 243 17.21 -2.62 9.79
C MET A 243 16.37 -3.08 11.00
N PRO A 244 15.23 -2.44 11.34
CA PRO A 244 14.37 -2.94 12.41
C PRO A 244 13.87 -4.36 12.14
N MET A 245 13.50 -4.65 10.89
CA MET A 245 13.07 -5.99 10.50
C MET A 245 14.22 -7.00 10.58
N LEU A 246 15.42 -6.63 10.14
CA LEU A 246 16.61 -7.48 10.24
C LEU A 246 16.92 -7.82 11.71
N LEU A 247 16.89 -6.83 12.60
CA LEU A 247 17.09 -7.04 14.03
C LEU A 247 16.01 -7.95 14.62
N ALA A 248 14.74 -7.78 14.22
CA ALA A 248 13.64 -8.66 14.61
C ALA A 248 13.89 -10.11 14.17
N VAL A 249 14.31 -10.33 12.92
CA VAL A 249 14.63 -11.65 12.37
C VAL A 249 15.79 -12.29 13.11
N VAL A 250 16.85 -11.54 13.44
CA VAL A 250 17.99 -12.06 14.21
C VAL A 250 17.57 -12.45 15.62
N MET A 251 16.81 -11.60 16.31
CA MET A 251 16.31 -11.89 17.67
C MET A 251 15.37 -13.11 17.68
N TYR A 252 14.46 -13.19 16.72
CA TYR A 252 13.59 -14.35 16.54
C TYR A 252 14.38 -15.61 16.19
N GLY A 253 15.38 -15.50 15.33
CA GLY A 253 16.31 -16.59 14.98
C GLY A 253 17.08 -17.12 16.20
N ILE A 254 17.51 -16.25 17.10
CA ILE A 254 18.13 -16.66 18.38
C ILE A 254 17.13 -17.47 19.22
N LEU A 255 15.87 -17.05 19.32
CA LEU A 255 14.83 -17.81 20.03
C LEU A 255 14.58 -19.18 19.39
N LEU A 256 14.54 -19.24 18.06
CA LEU A 256 14.41 -20.51 17.33
C LEU A 256 15.61 -21.43 17.58
N LEU A 257 16.83 -20.89 17.57
CA LEU A 257 18.04 -21.66 17.86
C LEU A 257 18.06 -22.19 19.30
N ILE A 258 17.65 -21.36 20.28
CA ILE A 258 17.49 -21.78 21.68
C ILE A 258 16.46 -22.91 21.79
N GLY A 259 15.31 -22.78 21.12
CA GLY A 259 14.30 -23.83 21.09
C GLY A 259 14.82 -25.11 20.44
N PHE A 260 15.39 -25.01 19.24
CA PHE A 260 15.85 -26.15 18.46
C PHE A 260 17.01 -26.90 19.13
N ALA A 261 18.09 -26.21 19.50
CA ALA A 261 19.26 -26.83 20.09
C ALA A 261 19.07 -27.17 21.58
N GLY A 262 18.35 -26.30 22.30
CA GLY A 262 18.10 -26.43 23.72
C GLY A 262 17.13 -27.54 24.09
N MET A 263 15.96 -27.58 23.46
CA MET A 263 14.88 -28.49 23.88
C MET A 263 15.01 -29.89 23.29
N ASN A 264 15.62 -30.05 22.11
CA ASN A 264 15.69 -31.36 21.44
C ASN A 264 16.85 -32.25 21.93
N ILE A 265 17.87 -31.68 22.58
CA ILE A 265 19.05 -32.44 23.04
C ILE A 265 18.87 -32.82 24.52
N PRO A 266 18.84 -34.13 24.88
CA PRO A 266 18.77 -34.58 26.26
C PRO A 266 19.92 -34.01 27.11
N GLY A 267 19.61 -33.37 28.24
CA GLY A 267 20.57 -32.72 29.14
C GLY A 267 20.70 -31.21 28.89
N LEU A 268 20.74 -30.77 27.62
CA LEU A 268 20.72 -29.34 27.28
C LEU A 268 19.37 -28.71 27.64
N ASN A 269 18.29 -29.49 27.54
CA ASN A 269 16.93 -29.07 27.88
C ASN A 269 16.77 -28.56 29.32
N ILE A 270 17.48 -29.14 30.29
CA ILE A 270 17.48 -28.67 31.69
C ILE A 270 18.19 -27.31 31.79
N LEU A 271 19.33 -27.15 31.12
CA LEU A 271 20.06 -25.88 31.07
C LEU A 271 19.25 -24.79 30.34
N THR A 272 18.58 -25.14 29.24
CA THR A 272 17.69 -24.23 28.52
C THR A 272 16.47 -23.86 29.35
N GLY A 273 15.91 -24.81 30.13
CA GLY A 273 14.86 -24.51 31.11
C GLY A 273 15.33 -23.52 32.18
N LEU A 274 16.55 -23.68 32.69
CA LEU A 274 17.16 -22.74 33.66
C LEU A 274 17.41 -21.36 33.04
N LEU A 275 17.87 -21.30 31.78
CA LEU A 275 18.13 -20.06 31.04
C LEU A 275 16.89 -19.50 30.33
N TYR A 276 15.71 -20.11 30.50
CA TYR A 276 14.49 -19.69 29.80
C TYR A 276 14.09 -18.24 30.15
N GLY A 277 14.45 -17.76 31.34
CA GLY A 277 14.31 -16.35 31.71
C GLY A 277 15.03 -15.38 30.76
N LEU A 278 16.20 -15.75 30.24
CA LEU A 278 16.91 -14.97 29.21
C LEU A 278 16.17 -15.01 27.86
N ALA A 279 15.59 -16.16 27.51
CA ALA A 279 14.77 -16.28 26.30
C ALA A 279 13.50 -15.40 26.38
N LEU A 280 12.85 -15.34 27.55
CA LEU A 280 11.74 -14.42 27.80
C LEU A 280 12.16 -12.95 27.66
N LEU A 281 13.36 -12.60 28.13
CA LEU A 281 13.90 -11.25 27.95
C LEU A 281 14.11 -10.92 26.47
N VAL A 282 14.67 -11.84 25.67
CA VAL A 282 14.81 -11.66 24.22
C VAL A 282 13.44 -11.52 23.54
N GLY A 283 12.46 -12.35 23.91
CA GLY A 283 11.08 -12.25 23.41
C GLY A 283 10.41 -10.93 23.79
N PHE A 284 10.61 -10.45 25.01
CA PHE A 284 10.13 -9.14 25.46
C PHE A 284 10.75 -7.99 24.65
N LEU A 285 12.07 -8.01 24.45
CA LEU A 285 12.76 -7.02 23.63
C LEU A 285 12.29 -7.07 22.17
N LEU A 286 12.02 -8.26 21.62
CA LEU A 286 11.48 -8.42 20.27
C LEU A 286 10.09 -7.79 20.14
N VAL A 287 9.20 -8.00 21.11
CA VAL A 287 7.87 -7.37 21.14
C VAL A 287 8.01 -5.85 21.23
N LEU A 288 8.87 -5.34 22.12
CA LEU A 288 9.13 -3.91 22.19
C LEU A 288 9.58 -3.37 20.83
N LEU A 289 10.59 -4.01 20.22
CA LEU A 289 11.15 -3.64 18.92
C LEU A 289 10.06 -3.57 17.83
N LEU A 290 9.22 -4.59 17.70
CA LEU A 290 8.15 -4.62 16.69
C LEU A 290 7.08 -3.55 16.95
N LEU A 291 6.67 -3.36 18.21
CA LEU A 291 5.72 -2.32 18.57
C LEU A 291 6.28 -0.92 18.29
N GLY A 292 7.53 -0.66 18.69
CA GLY A 292 8.18 0.62 18.44
C GLY A 292 8.41 0.87 16.96
N TYR A 293 8.80 -0.15 16.18
CA TYR A 293 8.89 -0.06 14.72
C TYR A 293 7.54 0.29 14.10
N SER A 294 6.44 -0.35 14.54
CA SER A 294 5.10 0.01 14.04
C SER A 294 4.74 1.46 14.33
N ALA A 295 5.07 1.97 15.51
CA ALA A 295 4.77 3.33 15.93
C ALA A 295 5.66 4.40 15.27
N CYS A 296 6.92 4.08 14.96
CA CYS A 296 7.89 5.03 14.43
C CYS A 296 8.23 4.86 12.95
N SER A 297 7.70 3.82 12.28
CA SER A 297 7.97 3.48 10.86
C SER A 297 7.83 4.68 9.92
N THR A 298 6.82 5.52 10.15
CA THR A 298 6.56 6.74 9.37
C THR A 298 7.65 7.79 9.49
N LEU A 299 8.41 7.81 10.59
CA LEU A 299 9.46 8.80 10.87
C LEU A 299 10.83 8.43 10.30
N LEU A 300 11.04 7.18 9.90
CA LEU A 300 12.34 6.66 9.49
C LEU A 300 12.87 7.34 8.21
N ILE A 301 12.03 7.42 7.18
CA ILE A 301 12.40 8.06 5.90
C ILE A 301 12.61 9.57 6.09
N PRO A 302 11.70 10.32 6.75
CA PRO A 302 11.92 11.72 7.09
C PRO A 302 13.22 12.02 7.82
N ALA A 303 13.61 11.19 8.79
CA ALA A 303 14.83 11.39 9.56
C ALA A 303 16.07 11.39 8.67
N VAL A 304 16.13 10.46 7.71
CA VAL A 304 17.20 10.41 6.71
C VAL A 304 17.10 11.61 5.76
N ALA A 305 15.92 11.95 5.25
CA ALA A 305 15.75 13.04 4.27
C ALA A 305 16.02 14.45 4.84
N VAL A 306 15.76 14.66 6.13
CA VAL A 306 15.93 15.94 6.81
C VAL A 306 17.37 16.14 7.28
N GLU A 307 18.02 15.09 7.80
CA GLU A 307 19.30 15.21 8.51
C GLU A 307 20.47 14.48 7.83
N ASN A 308 20.17 13.74 6.76
CA ASN A 308 21.12 12.90 6.05
C ASN A 308 21.89 11.94 6.99
N CYS A 309 21.20 11.41 8.00
CA CYS A 309 21.75 10.44 8.94
C CYS A 309 21.81 9.03 8.35
N GLU A 310 22.63 8.16 8.94
CA GLU A 310 22.67 6.74 8.58
C GLU A 310 21.34 6.04 8.94
N GLY A 311 21.00 4.96 8.22
CA GLY A 311 19.73 4.27 8.43
C GLY A 311 19.55 3.67 9.83
N ALA A 312 20.62 3.27 10.51
CA ALA A 312 20.53 2.81 11.89
C ALA A 312 20.37 3.97 12.89
N ASP A 313 20.99 5.13 12.63
CA ASP A 313 20.84 6.34 13.45
C ASP A 313 19.40 6.90 13.33
N SER A 314 18.82 6.87 12.13
CA SER A 314 17.44 7.31 11.89
C SER A 314 16.44 6.51 12.74
N MET A 315 16.64 5.19 12.88
CA MET A 315 15.85 4.34 13.76
C MET A 315 15.97 4.75 15.22
N GLN A 316 17.18 4.99 15.72
CA GLN A 316 17.41 5.37 17.12
C GLN A 316 16.74 6.70 17.47
N ARG A 317 16.81 7.69 16.56
CA ARG A 317 16.15 9.00 16.72
C ARG A 317 14.63 8.88 16.71
N ALA A 318 14.08 8.19 15.72
CA ALA A 318 12.64 7.97 15.61
C ALA A 318 12.08 7.29 16.87
N TRP A 319 12.80 6.30 17.38
CA TRP A 319 12.47 5.63 18.63
C TRP A 319 12.53 6.55 19.85
N ALA A 320 13.62 7.31 19.99
CA ALA A 320 13.80 8.25 21.08
C ALA A 320 12.68 9.30 21.12
N TYR A 321 12.26 9.83 19.98
CA TYR A 321 11.18 10.81 19.92
C TYR A 321 9.84 10.23 20.38
N VAL A 322 9.50 9.02 19.93
CA VAL A 322 8.25 8.35 20.33
C VAL A 322 8.23 8.08 21.83
N LEU A 323 9.35 7.60 22.41
CA LEU A 323 9.42 7.30 23.85
C LEU A 323 9.50 8.54 24.74
N ASN A 324 10.20 9.59 24.33
CA ASN A 324 10.37 10.79 25.13
C ASN A 324 9.08 11.62 25.23
N ARG A 325 8.26 11.63 24.17
CA ARG A 325 7.03 12.43 24.09
C ARG A 325 5.86 11.65 23.43
N PRO A 326 5.41 10.51 23.99
CA PRO A 326 4.42 9.64 23.34
C PRO A 326 3.07 10.32 23.11
N LEU A 327 2.64 11.18 24.04
CA LEU A 327 1.40 11.94 23.88
C LEU A 327 1.48 12.96 22.73
N HIS A 328 2.65 13.57 22.49
CA HIS A 328 2.81 14.50 21.36
C HIS A 328 2.75 13.73 20.04
N MET A 329 3.44 12.58 19.97
CA MET A 329 3.38 11.70 18.81
C MET A 329 1.95 11.27 18.51
N LEU A 330 1.18 10.84 19.52
CA LEU A 330 -0.21 10.43 19.33
C LEU A 330 -1.06 11.55 18.76
N VAL A 331 -0.97 12.78 19.29
CA VAL A 331 -1.77 13.89 18.78
C VAL A 331 -1.35 14.28 17.35
N TYR A 332 -0.05 14.27 17.04
CA TYR A 332 0.43 14.50 15.67
C TYR A 332 -0.03 13.42 14.70
N LEU A 333 0.01 12.15 15.11
CA LEU A 333 -0.50 11.03 14.32
C LEU A 333 -1.99 11.17 14.06
N VAL A 334 -2.81 11.45 15.09
CA VAL A 334 -4.25 11.69 14.93
C VAL A 334 -4.50 12.85 13.97
N THR A 335 -3.74 13.94 14.08
CA THR A 335 -3.86 15.08 13.16
C THR A 335 -3.53 14.68 11.71
N ALA A 336 -2.50 13.86 11.50
CA ALA A 336 -2.14 13.33 10.19
C ALA A 336 -3.21 12.37 9.64
N LEU A 337 -3.82 11.52 10.48
CA LEU A 337 -4.90 10.63 10.08
C LEU A 337 -6.17 11.39 9.70
N VAL A 338 -6.52 12.46 10.43
CA VAL A 338 -7.62 13.36 10.07
C VAL A 338 -7.35 14.05 8.73
N GLY A 339 -6.11 14.55 8.52
CA GLY A 339 -5.73 15.14 7.25
C GLY A 339 -5.77 14.14 6.08
N LEU A 340 -5.35 12.89 6.30
CA LEU A 340 -5.46 11.81 5.31
C LEU A 340 -6.92 11.57 4.94
N ALA A 341 -7.80 11.41 5.93
CA ALA A 341 -9.22 11.14 5.69
C ALA A 341 -9.90 12.29 4.93
N LEU A 342 -9.70 13.53 5.36
CA LEU A 342 -10.28 14.71 4.70
C LEU A 342 -9.73 14.90 3.29
N GLY A 343 -8.42 14.80 3.10
CA GLY A 343 -7.79 14.91 1.78
C GLY A 343 -8.23 13.78 0.86
N PHE A 344 -8.33 12.55 1.38
CA PHE A 344 -8.79 11.39 0.61
C PHE A 344 -10.22 11.59 0.14
N LEU A 345 -11.14 12.05 1.00
CA LEU A 345 -12.52 12.32 0.60
C LEU A 345 -12.58 13.32 -0.57
N VAL A 346 -11.81 14.40 -0.50
CA VAL A 346 -11.74 15.39 -1.57
C VAL A 346 -11.21 14.76 -2.86
N VAL A 347 -10.03 14.14 -2.82
CA VAL A 347 -9.40 13.52 -4.00
C VAL A 347 -10.26 12.41 -4.60
N ASN A 348 -10.90 11.59 -3.75
CA ASN A 348 -11.81 10.52 -4.15
C ASN A 348 -13.07 11.07 -4.84
N VAL A 349 -13.67 12.15 -4.32
CA VAL A 349 -14.80 12.82 -4.96
C VAL A 349 -14.40 13.37 -6.33
N PHE A 350 -13.26 14.06 -6.42
CA PHE A 350 -12.76 14.57 -7.70
C PHE A 350 -12.50 13.45 -8.71
N ALA A 351 -11.78 12.39 -8.32
CA ALA A 351 -11.49 11.26 -9.20
C ALA A 351 -12.77 10.56 -9.69
N THR A 352 -13.70 10.29 -8.77
CA THR A 352 -14.99 9.64 -9.07
C THR A 352 -15.86 10.52 -9.95
N MET A 353 -15.93 11.83 -9.69
CA MET A 353 -16.66 12.78 -10.52
C MET A 353 -16.04 12.92 -11.90
N THR A 354 -14.71 12.99 -12.02
CA THR A 354 -14.02 13.03 -13.31
C THR A 354 -14.38 11.81 -14.15
N ILE A 355 -14.23 10.61 -13.58
CA ILE A 355 -14.52 9.37 -14.31
C ILE A 355 -16.00 9.29 -14.70
N ASN A 356 -16.91 9.50 -13.75
CA ASN A 356 -18.34 9.36 -14.00
C ASN A 356 -18.88 10.46 -14.94
N LEU A 357 -18.39 11.69 -14.84
CA LEU A 357 -18.77 12.77 -15.75
C LEU A 357 -18.25 12.49 -17.16
N THR A 358 -16.98 12.10 -17.30
CA THR A 358 -16.42 11.73 -18.61
C THR A 358 -17.17 10.56 -19.23
N SER A 359 -17.43 9.50 -18.47
CA SER A 359 -18.21 8.34 -18.93
C SER A 359 -19.63 8.72 -19.32
N SER A 360 -20.31 9.55 -18.52
CA SER A 360 -21.68 9.98 -18.82
C SER A 360 -21.74 10.90 -20.05
N SER A 361 -20.76 11.79 -20.22
CA SER A 361 -20.68 12.70 -21.37
C SER A 361 -20.36 11.97 -22.65
N ILE A 362 -19.38 11.05 -22.63
CA ILE A 362 -19.07 10.20 -23.78
C ILE A 362 -20.28 9.31 -24.09
N GLY A 363 -20.90 8.74 -23.05
CA GLY A 363 -22.06 7.86 -23.21
C GLY A 363 -23.29 8.54 -23.78
N ALA A 364 -23.58 9.78 -23.39
CA ALA A 364 -24.68 10.55 -23.97
C ALA A 364 -24.49 10.82 -25.48
N ALA A 365 -23.27 10.77 -25.99
CA ALA A 365 -22.94 11.00 -27.39
C ALA A 365 -22.66 9.70 -28.18
N THR A 366 -22.58 8.55 -27.50
CA THR A 366 -22.21 7.27 -28.11
C THR A 366 -23.45 6.40 -28.24
N PHE A 367 -23.59 5.70 -29.36
CA PHE A 367 -24.67 4.70 -29.57
C PHE A 367 -24.33 3.31 -29.01
N ASN A 368 -23.25 3.19 -28.24
CA ASN A 368 -22.69 1.94 -27.74
C ASN A 368 -22.65 1.98 -26.21
N ASP A 369 -23.62 1.31 -25.59
CA ASP A 369 -23.84 1.29 -24.15
C ASP A 369 -22.69 0.62 -23.37
N ALA A 370 -21.89 -0.22 -24.03
CA ALA A 370 -20.78 -0.90 -23.40
C ALA A 370 -19.59 0.04 -23.10
N ILE A 371 -19.40 1.11 -23.89
CA ILE A 371 -18.40 2.15 -23.59
C ILE A 371 -18.84 2.96 -22.37
N ILE A 372 -20.15 3.09 -22.16
CA ILE A 372 -20.75 3.80 -21.02
C ILE A 372 -20.52 3.01 -19.75
N GLU A 373 -20.88 1.73 -19.73
CA GLU A 373 -20.73 0.86 -18.57
C GLU A 373 -19.24 0.65 -18.21
N ALA A 374 -18.36 0.63 -19.22
CA ALA A 374 -16.92 0.57 -19.03
C ALA A 374 -16.35 1.74 -18.25
N GLY A 375 -16.87 2.95 -18.50
CA GLY A 375 -16.36 4.18 -17.92
C GLY A 375 -16.90 4.52 -16.54
N ARG A 376 -17.88 3.80 -15.98
CA ARG A 376 -18.47 4.15 -14.68
C ARG A 376 -17.67 3.56 -13.52
N MET A 377 -17.37 4.39 -12.53
CA MET A 377 -16.67 3.99 -11.31
C MET A 377 -17.60 4.13 -10.10
N THR A 378 -17.84 3.01 -9.42
CA THR A 378 -18.61 2.95 -8.16
C THR A 378 -17.73 3.19 -6.93
N SER A 379 -16.45 2.83 -6.99
CA SER A 379 -15.44 3.13 -5.95
C SER A 379 -14.03 3.16 -6.56
N VAL A 380 -13.14 4.00 -6.03
CA VAL A 380 -11.76 4.17 -6.56
C VAL A 380 -10.92 2.89 -6.50
N PHE A 381 -11.18 2.00 -5.54
CA PHE A 381 -10.51 0.70 -5.44
C PHE A 381 -11.36 -0.49 -5.89
N ALA A 382 -12.44 -0.26 -6.66
CA ALA A 382 -13.14 -1.38 -7.29
C ALA A 382 -12.19 -2.08 -8.29
N PRO A 383 -12.15 -3.42 -8.32
CA PRO A 383 -11.42 -4.16 -9.35
C PRO A 383 -11.78 -3.63 -10.74
N ILE A 384 -10.76 -3.32 -11.56
CA ILE A 384 -10.95 -2.82 -12.94
C ILE A 384 -11.41 -3.96 -13.88
N GLU A 385 -11.32 -5.21 -13.43
CA GLU A 385 -11.56 -6.38 -14.28
C GLU A 385 -12.99 -6.42 -14.85
N GLY A 386 -13.06 -6.72 -16.15
CA GLY A 386 -14.30 -7.05 -16.83
C GLY A 386 -15.13 -5.88 -17.34
N ARG A 387 -14.71 -4.62 -17.17
CA ARG A 387 -15.57 -3.46 -17.53
C ARG A 387 -15.63 -3.11 -19.01
N ALA A 388 -14.71 -3.59 -19.86
CA ALA A 388 -14.67 -3.15 -21.24
C ALA A 388 -14.85 -4.31 -22.21
N SER A 389 -16.05 -4.44 -22.76
CA SER A 389 -16.27 -5.10 -24.04
C SER A 389 -17.59 -4.62 -24.59
N GLY A 390 -17.58 -3.72 -25.58
CA GLY A 390 -18.68 -3.78 -26.52
C GLY A 390 -18.54 -3.06 -27.84
N GLU A 391 -19.34 -3.64 -28.73
CA GLU A 391 -19.71 -3.33 -30.10
C GLU A 391 -18.59 -2.94 -31.06
N SER A 392 -18.02 -3.96 -31.70
CA SER A 392 -18.08 -4.19 -33.15
C SER A 392 -16.95 -5.13 -33.59
N SER A 393 -17.24 -5.90 -34.64
CA SER A 393 -16.47 -6.95 -35.32
C SER A 393 -15.06 -6.54 -35.83
N MET A 394 -14.24 -5.95 -34.99
CA MET A 394 -12.91 -5.50 -35.39
C MET A 394 -12.01 -5.50 -34.16
N TRP A 395 -10.85 -6.13 -34.27
CA TRP A 395 -9.75 -6.12 -33.29
C TRP A 395 -9.62 -4.77 -32.56
N THR A 396 -9.88 -3.65 -33.24
CA THR A 396 -9.89 -2.27 -32.71
C THR A 396 -10.71 -2.07 -31.44
N THR A 397 -11.86 -2.72 -31.25
CA THR A 397 -12.71 -2.51 -30.06
C THR A 397 -12.12 -3.13 -28.78
N THR A 398 -11.42 -4.25 -28.91
CA THR A 398 -10.66 -4.85 -27.79
C THR A 398 -9.48 -3.97 -27.38
N TRP A 399 -8.79 -3.37 -28.36
CA TRP A 399 -7.75 -2.38 -28.09
C TRP A 399 -8.32 -1.11 -27.46
N THR A 400 -9.46 -0.60 -27.92
CA THR A 400 -10.14 0.56 -27.32
C THR A 400 -10.54 0.29 -25.87
N ALA A 401 -11.12 -0.87 -25.60
CA ALA A 401 -11.46 -1.33 -24.26
C ALA A 401 -10.23 -1.36 -23.32
N GLY A 402 -9.13 -1.96 -23.76
CA GLY A 402 -7.86 -1.98 -23.02
C GLY A 402 -7.28 -0.58 -22.79
N LEU A 403 -7.38 0.32 -23.77
CA LEU A 403 -6.92 1.70 -23.65
C LEU A 403 -7.76 2.49 -22.63
N ILE A 404 -9.09 2.35 -22.65
CA ILE A 404 -9.98 2.99 -21.67
C ILE A 404 -9.64 2.49 -20.25
N SER A 405 -9.50 1.17 -20.07
CA SER A 405 -9.07 0.56 -18.81
C SER A 405 -7.73 1.14 -18.32
N THR A 406 -6.77 1.31 -19.22
CA THR A 406 -5.46 1.90 -18.90
C THR A 406 -5.60 3.33 -18.37
N TRP A 407 -6.45 4.16 -18.99
CA TRP A 407 -6.71 5.52 -18.51
C TRP A 407 -7.41 5.54 -17.16
N MET A 408 -8.36 4.62 -16.92
CA MET A 408 -9.01 4.50 -15.61
C MET A 408 -8.03 4.06 -14.52
N MET A 409 -7.16 3.09 -14.83
CA MET A 409 -6.08 2.64 -13.96
C MET A 409 -5.14 3.79 -13.60
N LEU A 410 -4.78 4.64 -14.57
CA LEU A 410 -3.95 5.82 -14.33
C LEU A 410 -4.59 6.77 -13.30
N VAL A 411 -5.90 7.01 -13.39
CA VAL A 411 -6.62 7.84 -12.41
C VAL A 411 -6.64 7.19 -11.03
N GLN A 412 -6.87 5.88 -10.94
CA GLN A 412 -6.79 5.16 -9.65
C GLN A 412 -5.39 5.24 -9.05
N TYR A 413 -4.35 5.02 -9.84
CA TYR A 413 -2.95 5.13 -9.41
C TYR A 413 -2.58 6.56 -9.03
N MET A 414 -3.21 7.58 -9.62
CA MET A 414 -3.06 8.96 -9.18
C MET A 414 -3.62 9.17 -7.77
N VAL A 415 -4.77 8.57 -7.44
CA VAL A 415 -5.32 8.64 -6.07
C VAL A 415 -4.41 7.93 -5.07
N ALA A 416 -3.96 6.71 -5.40
CA ALA A 416 -3.00 5.97 -4.58
C ALA A 416 -1.66 6.73 -4.43
N GLY A 417 -1.19 7.35 -5.52
CA GLY A 417 -0.01 8.21 -5.53
C GLY A 417 -0.19 9.44 -4.63
N TRP A 418 -1.37 10.07 -4.64
CA TRP A 418 -1.66 11.16 -3.72
C TRP A 418 -1.62 10.69 -2.25
N ILE A 419 -2.20 9.53 -1.91
CA ILE A 419 -2.11 8.95 -0.56
C ILE A 419 -0.65 8.78 -0.15
N PHE A 420 0.17 8.19 -1.03
CA PHE A 420 1.60 7.99 -0.78
C PHE A 420 2.34 9.32 -0.57
N SER A 421 2.11 10.29 -1.45
CA SER A 421 2.65 11.66 -1.36
C SER A 421 2.26 12.34 -0.04
N TYR A 422 0.99 12.21 0.36
CA TYR A 422 0.47 12.74 1.60
C TYR A 422 1.13 12.10 2.82
N VAL A 423 1.22 10.78 2.88
CA VAL A 423 1.82 10.06 4.02
C VAL A 423 3.26 10.50 4.21
N MET A 424 4.06 10.58 3.14
CA MET A 424 5.44 11.06 3.22
C MET A 424 5.50 12.52 3.67
N ALA A 425 4.59 13.35 3.16
CA ALA A 425 4.57 14.77 3.49
C ALA A 425 4.19 15.05 4.95
N ALA A 426 3.12 14.41 5.42
CA ALA A 426 2.68 14.50 6.80
C ALA A 426 3.76 13.95 7.73
N SER A 427 4.34 12.80 7.41
CA SER A 427 5.40 12.18 8.21
C SER A 427 6.64 13.07 8.35
N THR A 428 7.05 13.77 7.29
CA THR A 428 8.15 14.75 7.37
C THR A 428 7.85 15.87 8.35
N ARG A 429 6.62 16.39 8.37
CA ARG A 429 6.24 17.45 9.29
C ARG A 429 6.10 16.95 10.72
N VAL A 430 5.57 15.74 10.91
CA VAL A 430 5.53 15.09 12.22
C VAL A 430 6.94 14.91 12.76
N TYR A 431 7.89 14.45 11.94
CA TYR A 431 9.30 14.33 12.32
C TYR A 431 9.89 15.66 12.79
N LEU A 432 9.75 16.74 12.01
CA LEU A 432 10.26 18.06 12.37
C LEU A 432 9.64 18.61 13.67
N LEU A 433 8.33 18.41 13.86
CA LEU A 433 7.63 18.82 15.09
C LEU A 433 8.05 17.99 16.31
N MET A 434 8.23 16.67 16.14
CA MET A 434 8.72 15.80 17.20
C MET A 434 10.15 16.14 17.61
N ARG A 435 11.02 16.42 16.64
CA ARG A 435 12.39 16.89 16.89
C ARG A 435 12.40 18.22 17.66
N GLN A 436 11.54 19.16 17.29
CA GLN A 436 11.40 20.41 18.04
C GLN A 436 10.89 20.17 19.47
N ALA A 437 9.93 19.25 19.66
CA ALA A 437 9.37 18.95 20.97
C ALA A 437 10.32 18.17 21.90
N CYS A 438 11.19 17.34 21.33
CA CYS A 438 12.16 16.53 22.10
C CYS A 438 13.47 17.27 22.32
N ASP A 439 14.05 17.85 21.26
CA ASP A 439 15.41 18.37 21.26
C ASP A 439 15.47 19.90 21.28
N GLY A 440 14.33 20.58 21.11
CA GLY A 440 14.27 22.04 21.02
C GLY A 440 14.82 22.63 19.71
N GLN A 441 15.18 21.78 18.74
CA GLN A 441 15.71 22.23 17.45
C GLN A 441 14.59 22.85 16.57
N ASP A 442 14.91 23.94 15.87
CA ASP A 442 13.93 24.57 14.98
C ASP A 442 13.58 23.64 13.79
N GLU A 443 12.33 23.74 13.32
CA GLU A 443 11.82 23.06 12.13
C GLU A 443 12.57 23.51 10.85
N ARG A 444 13.20 24.69 10.89
CA ARG A 444 13.93 25.31 9.77
C ARG A 444 15.32 24.73 9.53
N LEU A 445 15.92 24.13 10.55
CA LEU A 445 17.28 23.61 10.51
C LEU A 445 17.27 22.24 9.81
N ILE A 446 17.71 22.17 8.57
CA ILE A 446 17.81 20.91 7.82
C ILE A 446 19.22 20.75 7.26
N TRP A 447 19.58 19.52 6.89
CA TRP A 447 20.85 19.26 6.21
C TRP A 447 20.79 19.76 4.76
N TRP A 448 21.91 20.28 4.26
CA TRP A 448 22.07 20.74 2.88
C TRP A 448 23.27 20.07 2.19
N PRO A 449 23.21 19.86 0.86
CA PRO A 449 24.34 19.32 0.11
C PRO A 449 25.61 20.14 0.34
N GLY A 450 26.73 19.45 0.60
CA GLY A 450 28.02 20.07 0.91
C GLY A 450 28.29 20.32 2.40
N MET A 451 27.29 20.14 3.27
CA MET A 451 27.49 20.14 4.72
C MET A 451 27.93 18.77 5.23
N VAL A 452 28.71 18.76 6.31
CA VAL A 452 29.01 17.52 7.05
C VAL A 452 27.70 16.86 7.49
N GLU A 453 27.63 15.55 7.39
CA GLU A 453 26.44 14.76 7.73
C GLU A 453 25.99 15.03 9.17
N GLY A 454 24.67 15.10 9.39
CA GLY A 454 24.09 15.45 10.69
C GLY A 454 24.25 16.93 11.09
N THR A 455 24.94 17.76 10.31
CA THR A 455 25.01 19.22 10.55
C THR A 455 23.81 19.90 9.89
N LEU A 456 23.14 20.79 10.62
CA LEU A 456 21.90 21.46 10.18
C LEU A 456 22.10 22.98 10.04
N SER A 457 21.46 23.59 9.05
CA SER A 457 21.47 25.05 8.85
C SER A 457 20.15 25.58 8.29
N ASP A 458 19.96 26.90 8.38
CA ASP A 458 18.75 27.61 7.95
C ASP A 458 18.64 27.83 6.42
N GLY A 459 19.60 27.32 5.64
CA GLY A 459 19.58 27.30 4.18
C GLY A 459 20.73 28.03 3.49
N PRO A 460 21.00 27.71 2.21
CA PRO A 460 22.01 28.38 1.39
C PRO A 460 21.51 29.79 1.01
N GLY A 461 21.79 30.79 1.83
CA GLY A 461 21.55 32.20 1.47
C GLY A 461 20.97 33.12 2.57
N ARG A 462 20.94 32.70 3.83
CA ARG A 462 20.47 33.55 4.95
C ARG A 462 21.55 33.97 5.96
N ASP A 463 22.78 33.49 5.77
CA ASP A 463 23.95 33.90 6.56
C ASP A 463 24.81 34.96 5.83
N ALA A 464 24.19 35.76 4.93
CA ALA A 464 24.82 36.88 4.23
C ALA A 464 24.12 38.21 4.55
#